data_AF-A0A1H6KNR4-F1
#
_entry.id   AF-A0A1H6KNR4-F1
#
_cell.length_a   1.000
_cell.length_b   1.000
_cell.length_c   1.000
_cell.angle_alpha   90.00
_cell.angle_beta   90.00
_cell.angle_gamma   90.00
#
_symmetry.space_group_name_H-M   'P 1'
#
loop_
_entity.id
_entity.type
_entity.pdbx_description
1 polymer ?
#
loop_
_entity_poly.entity_id
_entity_poly.type
_entity_poly.pdbx_seq_one_letter_code
_entity_poly.pdbx_strand_id
1 'polypeptide(L)'
;MPHELDSHDLDPLILDLLEWIAREPRSHADVLDAWRTSCPRLTVWEDCIDRGFATRMHIAGHGSVVQVTAAGLSFLQRHGRVMPKTPASITATSPAAS
;
A
#
# COMPACT_ATOMS: atom_id res chain seq x y z
N MET A 1 -2.94 -20.87 22.93
CA MET A 1 -2.99 -20.71 21.48
C MET A 1 -3.06 -19.21 21.20
N PRO A 2 -2.08 -18.58 20.53
CA PRO A 2 -2.19 -17.17 20.21
C PRO A 2 -3.33 -17.02 19.19
N HIS A 3 -4.12 -15.97 19.33
CA HIS A 3 -5.10 -15.57 18.34
C HIS A 3 -4.33 -15.15 17.09
N GLU A 4 -4.18 -16.11 16.17
CA GLU A 4 -3.89 -15.86 14.77
C GLU A 4 -4.93 -14.84 14.33
N LEU A 5 -4.47 -13.61 14.10
CA LEU A 5 -5.30 -12.50 13.72
C LEU A 5 -6.13 -12.94 12.51
N ASP A 6 -7.44 -13.15 12.71
CA ASP A 6 -8.36 -13.56 11.66
C ASP A 6 -8.17 -12.60 10.48
N SER A 7 -7.74 -13.12 9.32
CA SER A 7 -7.40 -12.30 8.14
C SER A 7 -8.53 -11.39 7.65
N HIS A 8 -9.76 -11.58 8.18
CA HIS A 8 -10.90 -10.68 7.99
C HIS A 8 -10.79 -9.32 8.72
N ASP A 9 -10.04 -9.20 9.84
CA ASP A 9 -9.90 -7.91 10.56
C ASP A 9 -8.94 -6.95 9.83
N LEU A 10 -8.12 -7.48 8.92
CA LEU A 10 -7.13 -6.71 8.17
C LEU A 10 -7.71 -6.00 6.95
N ASP A 11 -8.91 -6.34 6.47
CA ASP A 11 -9.55 -5.68 5.33
C ASP A 11 -9.59 -4.13 5.44
N PRO A 12 -9.98 -3.51 6.57
CA PRO A 12 -9.90 -2.05 6.72
C PRO A 12 -8.48 -1.50 6.62
N LEU A 13 -7.47 -2.23 7.08
CA LEU A 13 -6.05 -1.84 6.98
C LEU A 13 -5.49 -2.03 5.57
N ILE A 14 -5.91 -3.10 4.87
CA ILE A 14 -5.62 -3.34 3.46
C ILE A 14 -6.19 -2.20 2.64
N LEU A 15 -7.47 -1.85 2.86
CA LEU A 15 -8.10 -0.72 2.19
C LEU A 15 -7.36 0.60 2.47
N ASP A 16 -6.91 0.83 3.70
CA ASP A 16 -6.17 2.04 4.07
C ASP A 16 -4.78 2.11 3.41
N LEU A 17 -4.06 0.98 3.35
CA LEU A 17 -2.78 0.86 2.67
C LEU A 17 -2.93 1.05 1.15
N LEU A 18 -3.90 0.37 0.52
CA LEU A 18 -4.17 0.50 -0.91
C LEU A 18 -4.62 1.93 -1.25
N GLU A 19 -5.43 2.54 -0.39
CA GLU A 19 -5.81 3.94 -0.52
C GLU A 19 -4.55 4.81 -0.48
N TRP A 20 -3.72 4.66 0.55
CA TRP A 20 -2.50 5.45 0.71
C TRP A 20 -1.53 5.32 -0.49
N ILE A 21 -1.31 4.12 -1.02
CA ILE A 21 -0.48 3.87 -2.21
C ILE A 21 -1.15 4.40 -3.50
N ALA A 22 -2.48 4.31 -3.61
CA ALA A 22 -3.21 4.81 -4.77
C ALA A 22 -3.15 6.32 -4.91
N ARG A 23 -2.98 7.04 -3.79
CA ARG A 23 -2.83 8.51 -3.77
C ARG A 23 -1.53 8.96 -4.44
N GLU A 24 -0.43 8.29 -4.12
CA GLU A 24 0.88 8.59 -4.68
C GLU A 24 1.70 7.30 -4.77
N PRO A 25 2.27 6.96 -5.94
CA PRO A 25 3.15 5.81 -6.05
C PRO A 25 4.38 5.99 -5.15
N ARG A 26 4.51 5.15 -4.12
CA ARG A 26 5.58 5.22 -3.12
C ARG A 26 6.65 4.16 -3.35
N SER A 27 7.86 4.43 -2.87
CA SER A 27 8.92 3.42 -2.87
C SER A 27 8.61 2.31 -1.87
N HIS A 28 9.08 1.10 -2.13
CA HIS A 28 8.89 -0.02 -1.21
C HIS A 28 9.52 0.25 0.17
N ALA A 29 10.61 1.01 0.22
CA ALA A 29 11.24 1.44 1.47
C ALA A 29 10.34 2.38 2.28
N ASP A 30 9.69 3.35 1.63
CA ASP A 30 8.78 4.31 2.27
C ASP A 30 7.51 3.61 2.80
N VAL A 31 6.98 2.66 2.02
CA VAL A 31 5.85 1.81 2.45
C VAL A 31 6.23 1.00 3.68
N LEU A 32 7.41 0.36 3.66
CA LEU A 32 7.88 -0.38 4.82
C LEU A 32 8.13 0.54 6.01
N ASP A 33 8.75 1.70 5.85
CA ASP A 33 9.04 2.62 6.95
C ASP A 33 7.76 3.12 7.64
N ALA A 34 6.79 3.60 6.84
CA ALA A 34 5.52 4.11 7.35
C ALA A 34 4.65 3.02 8.02
N TRP A 35 4.72 1.77 7.56
CA TRP A 35 3.84 0.69 8.05
C TRP A 35 4.53 -0.30 9.02
N ARG A 36 5.86 -0.31 9.12
CA ARG A 36 6.65 -1.27 9.95
C ARG A 36 6.48 -1.06 11.46
N THR A 37 6.22 0.17 11.91
CA THR A 37 6.20 0.51 13.34
C THR A 37 4.93 0.09 14.07
N SER A 38 3.96 -0.47 13.34
CA SER A 38 2.65 -0.77 13.87
C SER A 38 2.28 -2.22 13.58
N CYS A 39 2.82 -3.17 14.36
CA CYS A 39 2.31 -4.56 14.39
C CYS A 39 0.79 -4.52 14.59
N PRO A 40 -0.05 -5.14 13.72
CA PRO A 40 0.21 -6.28 12.82
C PRO A 40 0.39 -5.94 11.32
N ARG A 41 0.83 -4.74 10.94
CA ARG A 41 0.79 -4.30 9.53
C ARG A 41 1.74 -4.98 8.54
N LEU A 42 2.72 -5.77 9.01
CA LEU A 42 3.55 -6.55 8.08
C LEU A 42 2.70 -7.58 7.31
N THR A 43 1.78 -8.25 8.01
CA THR A 43 0.86 -9.20 7.38
C THR A 43 -0.11 -8.50 6.42
N VAL A 44 -0.49 -7.23 6.67
CA VAL A 44 -1.30 -6.42 5.74
C VAL A 44 -0.57 -6.21 4.41
N TRP A 45 0.72 -5.87 4.46
CA TRP A 45 1.52 -5.69 3.26
C TRP A 45 1.67 -7.01 2.50
N GLU A 46 1.96 -8.11 3.21
CA GLU A 46 2.10 -9.44 2.61
C GLU A 46 0.79 -9.92 1.98
N ASP A 47 -0.33 -9.74 2.67
CA ASP A 47 -1.66 -10.09 2.19
C ASP A 47 -2.07 -9.26 0.96
N CYS A 48 -1.73 -7.97 0.90
CA CYS A 48 -1.90 -7.16 -0.32
C CYS A 48 -1.16 -7.74 -1.53
N ILE A 49 0.03 -8.31 -1.32
CA ILE A 49 0.83 -8.91 -2.39
C ILE A 49 0.31 -10.30 -2.74
N ASP A 50 -0.04 -11.11 -1.75
CA ASP A 50 -0.61 -12.46 -1.91
C ASP A 50 -1.96 -12.41 -2.66
N ARG A 51 -2.85 -11.50 -2.26
CA ARG A 51 -4.14 -11.23 -2.93
C ARG A 51 -3.99 -10.49 -4.26
N GLY A 52 -2.77 -10.06 -4.62
CA GLY A 52 -2.48 -9.37 -5.87
C GLY A 52 -3.08 -7.97 -5.97
N PHE A 53 -3.38 -7.31 -4.85
CA PHE A 53 -3.91 -5.95 -4.80
C PHE A 53 -2.84 -4.88 -5.00
N ALA A 54 -1.60 -5.16 -4.61
CA ALA A 54 -0.44 -4.33 -4.87
C ALA A 54 0.61 -5.09 -5.68
N THR A 55 1.46 -4.37 -6.39
CA THR A 55 2.62 -4.93 -7.08
C THR A 55 3.84 -4.07 -6.87
N ARG A 56 5.01 -4.71 -6.87
CA ARG A 56 6.31 -4.03 -6.82
C ARG A 56 6.88 -3.98 -8.23
N MET A 57 7.09 -2.78 -8.75
CA MET A 57 7.77 -2.56 -10.02
C MET A 57 9.13 -1.91 -9.78
N HIS A 58 10.14 -2.35 -10.51
CA HIS A 58 11.44 -1.71 -10.48
C HIS A 58 11.51 -0.65 -11.57
N ILE A 59 11.68 0.62 -11.18
CA ILE A 59 11.82 1.74 -12.11
C ILE A 59 13.29 2.14 -12.13
N ALA A 60 13.91 2.07 -13.31
CA ALA A 60 15.30 2.48 -13.50
C ALA A 60 15.50 3.94 -13.03
N GLY A 61 16.43 4.15 -12.10
CA GLY A 61 16.71 5.47 -11.51
C GLY A 61 15.87 5.84 -10.28
N HIS A 62 14.76 5.12 -9.99
CA HIS A 62 13.89 5.37 -8.83
C HIS A 62 13.82 4.19 -7.85
N GLY A 63 14.33 3.02 -8.24
CA GLY A 63 14.34 1.82 -7.41
C GLY A 63 13.01 1.06 -7.43
N SER A 64 12.77 0.27 -6.39
CA SER A 64 11.54 -0.53 -6.25
C SER A 64 10.39 0.35 -5.78
N VAL A 65 9.43 0.56 -6.67
CA VAL A 65 8.20 1.34 -6.44
C VAL A 65 7.02 0.39 -6.29
N VAL A 66 6.11 0.74 -5.40
CA VAL A 66 4.87 0.01 -5.17
C VAL A 66 3.73 0.71 -5.90
N GLN A 67 2.92 -0.07 -6.60
CA GLN A 67 1.68 0.41 -7.21
C GLN A 67 0.50 -0.50 -6.88
N VAL A 68 -0.69 0.10 -6.83
CA VAL A 68 -1.95 -0.63 -6.71
C VAL A 68 -2.31 -1.22 -8.07
N THR A 69 -2.68 -2.50 -8.08
CA THR A 69 -3.11 -3.21 -9.29
C THR A 69 -4.58 -2.92 -9.61
N ALA A 70 -5.04 -3.35 -10.78
CA ALA A 70 -6.45 -3.28 -11.14
C ALA A 70 -7.36 -4.04 -10.14
N ALA A 71 -6.87 -5.15 -9.56
CA ALA A 71 -7.59 -5.90 -8.54
C ALA A 71 -7.73 -5.11 -7.24
N GLY A 72 -6.65 -4.45 -6.78
CA GLY A 72 -6.68 -3.59 -5.60
C GLY A 72 -7.60 -2.38 -5.77
N LEU A 73 -7.59 -1.75 -6.95
CA LEU A 73 -8.53 -0.67 -7.28
C LEU A 73 -9.98 -1.16 -7.29
N SER A 74 -10.24 -2.36 -7.82
CA SER A 74 -11.58 -2.97 -7.81
C SER A 74 -12.05 -3.30 -6.39
N PHE A 75 -11.13 -3.70 -5.51
CA PHE A 75 -11.40 -3.96 -4.10
C PHE A 75 -11.78 -2.66 -3.36
N LEU A 76 -11.00 -1.58 -3.55
CA LEU A 76 -11.34 -0.24 -3.05
C LEU A 76 -12.73 0.22 -3.50
N GLN A 77 -13.04 0.06 -4.79
CA GLN A 77 -14.34 0.44 -5.34
C GLN A 77 -15.49 -0.37 -4.73
N ARG A 78 -15.31 -1.69 -4.56
CA ARG A 78 -16.34 -2.58 -3.97
C ARG A 78 -16.66 -2.19 -2.52
N HIS A 79 -15.67 -1.70 -1.78
CA HIS A 79 -15.84 -1.22 -0.41
C HIS A 79 -16.24 0.26 -0.32
N GLY A 80 -16.55 0.92 -1.46
CA GLY A 80 -16.98 2.32 -1.48
C GLY A 80 -15.87 3.34 -1.20
N ARG A 81 -14.60 2.91 -1.12
CA ARG A 81 -13.44 3.79 -1.01
C ARG A 81 -12.99 4.24 -2.40
N VAL A 82 -13.81 5.06 -3.04
CA VAL A 82 -13.48 5.73 -4.30
C VAL A 82 -12.65 6.98 -4.02
N MET A 83 -11.38 6.97 -4.44
CA MET A 83 -10.62 8.22 -4.51
C MET A 83 -11.11 9.09 -5.67
N PRO A 84 -11.20 10.43 -5.48
CA PRO A 84 -11.30 11.35 -6.59
C PRO A 84 -9.99 11.31 -7.40
N LYS A 85 -10.11 10.88 -8.65
CA LYS A 85 -9.04 10.85 -9.65
C LYS A 85 -8.51 12.26 -9.91
N THR A 86 -7.31 12.55 -9.38
CA THR A 86 -6.34 13.42 -10.06
C THR A 86 -4.95 12.89 -9.79
N PRO A 87 -4.20 12.41 -10.80
CA PRO A 87 -2.77 12.18 -10.64
C PRO A 87 -2.08 13.53 -10.50
N ALA A 88 -1.88 13.99 -9.27
CA ALA A 88 -0.99 15.11 -9.02
C ALA A 88 0.44 14.57 -9.07
N SER A 89 1.06 14.81 -10.23
CA SER A 89 2.49 15.03 -10.43
C SER A 89 3.43 14.40 -9.41
N ILE A 90 4.13 13.36 -9.86
CA ILE A 90 5.45 12.96 -9.36
C ILE A 90 6.31 14.22 -9.21
N THR A 91 6.31 14.81 -8.02
CA THR A 91 7.24 15.87 -7.64
C THR A 91 8.02 15.29 -6.49
N ALA A 92 9.22 14.83 -6.83
CA ALA A 92 10.24 14.46 -5.87
C ALA A 92 10.32 15.52 -4.77
N THR A 93 9.94 15.19 -3.54
CA THR A 93 10.34 15.94 -2.34
C THR A 93 10.15 15.06 -1.10
N SER A 94 11.24 14.49 -0.60
CA SER A 94 11.74 14.88 0.72
C SER A 94 13.12 14.27 1.01
N PRO A 95 14.09 15.09 1.43
CA PRO A 95 15.26 14.65 2.19
C PRO A 95 14.92 14.59 3.70
N ALA A 96 15.86 14.01 4.45
CA ALA A 96 16.02 14.03 5.92
C ALA A 96 15.45 12.81 6.68
N ALA A 97 16.36 11.88 6.97
CA ALA A 97 16.45 11.30 8.31
C ALA A 97 17.47 12.14 9.09
N SER A 98 17.07 12.63 10.27
CA SER A 98 17.92 13.26 11.29
C SER A 98 18.27 12.25 12.38
#